data_AF-A0A3N0Z0Z3-F1
#
_entry.id   AF-A0A3N0Z0Z3-F1
#
_cell.length_a   1.000
_cell.length_b   1.000
_cell.length_c   1.000
_cell.angle_alpha   90.00
_cell.angle_beta   90.00
_cell.angle_gamma   90.00
#
_symmetry.space_group_name_H-M   'P 1'
#
loop_
_entity.id
_entity.type
_entity.pdbx_description
1 polymer ?
#
loop_
_entity_poly.entity_id
_entity_poly.type
_entity_poly.pdbx_seq_one_letter_code
_entity_poly.pdbx_strand_id
1 'polypeptide(L)'
;MQQVPAVTIDGITLSQSLAIIQYIEETRPEPRLLPADPKHRAHVRIICDIIASGIQPLQNLYVIQKIGAEKVQWAQHFINRGFEALEPILKQTAGKYCVGDEYEAEQDRVLLELNEAAGVISQHTPHEQRNFYYATVA
;
A
#
# COMPACT_ATOMS: atom_id res chain seq x y z
N MET A 1 -1.63 14.04 15.40
CA MET A 1 -0.84 12.79 15.31
C MET A 1 0.52 13.14 14.72
N GLN A 2 1.63 12.56 15.23
CA GLN A 2 2.99 12.78 14.70
C GLN A 2 3.33 11.65 13.73
N GLN A 3 2.79 11.70 12.52
CA GLN A 3 2.95 10.67 11.49
C GLN A 3 3.29 11.34 10.16
N VAL A 4 4.09 10.63 9.36
CA VAL A 4 4.39 10.96 7.96
C VAL A 4 3.55 10.03 7.05
N PRO A 5 3.27 10.42 5.79
CA PRO A 5 3.67 11.65 5.11
C PRO A 5 2.77 12.86 5.38
N ALA A 6 3.32 14.05 5.13
CA ALA A 6 2.60 15.31 5.00
C ALA A 6 3.19 16.11 3.83
N VAL A 7 2.34 16.69 2.99
CA VAL A 7 2.75 17.46 1.81
C VAL A 7 2.10 18.83 1.81
N THR A 8 2.86 19.86 1.47
CA THR A 8 2.31 21.19 1.18
C THR A 8 2.20 21.37 -0.32
N ILE A 9 0.97 21.51 -0.82
CA ILE A 9 0.63 21.62 -2.24
C ILE A 9 -0.53 22.60 -2.40
N ASP A 10 -0.53 23.41 -3.46
CA ASP A 10 -1.59 24.38 -3.79
C ASP A 10 -2.02 25.30 -2.63
N GLY A 11 -1.08 25.67 -1.74
CA GLY A 11 -1.34 26.56 -0.61
C GLY A 11 -2.00 25.88 0.61
N ILE A 12 -2.18 24.57 0.60
CA ILE A 12 -2.69 23.78 1.73
C ILE A 12 -1.65 22.73 2.17
N THR A 13 -1.73 22.31 3.44
CA THR A 13 -0.96 21.16 3.94
C THR A 13 -1.90 19.97 4.11
N LEU A 14 -1.62 18.91 3.36
CA LEU A 14 -2.34 17.65 3.41
C LEU A 14 -1.54 16.61 4.21
N SER A 15 -2.25 15.79 4.95
CA SER A 15 -1.72 14.60 5.65
C SER A 15 -2.64 13.42 5.35
N GLN A 16 -2.19 12.20 5.66
CA GLN A 16 -2.78 10.92 5.22
C GLN A 16 -2.45 10.60 3.76
N SER A 17 -1.69 9.52 3.55
CA SER A 17 -1.19 9.13 2.23
C SER A 17 -2.30 8.94 1.19
N LEU A 18 -3.40 8.26 1.54
CA LEU A 18 -4.51 8.05 0.60
C LEU A 18 -5.25 9.34 0.25
N ALA A 19 -5.36 10.30 1.17
CA ALA A 19 -5.96 11.60 0.88
C ALA A 19 -5.06 12.44 -0.03
N ILE A 20 -3.74 12.39 0.19
CA ILE A 20 -2.75 13.03 -0.67
C ILE A 20 -2.81 12.46 -2.09
N ILE A 21 -2.83 11.14 -2.24
CA ILE A 21 -2.91 10.47 -3.54
C ILE A 21 -4.21 10.84 -4.27
N GLN A 22 -5.36 10.83 -3.57
CA GLN A 22 -6.63 11.24 -4.15
C GLN A 22 -6.62 12.70 -4.61
N TYR A 23 -6.05 13.60 -3.81
CA TYR A 23 -5.91 15.00 -4.19
C TYR A 23 -5.05 15.17 -5.46
N ILE A 24 -3.95 14.43 -5.56
CA ILE A 24 -3.08 14.46 -6.75
C ILE A 24 -3.85 13.93 -7.97
N GLU A 25 -4.55 12.80 -7.85
CA GLU A 25 -5.40 12.25 -8.92
C GLU A 25 -6.48 13.23 -9.40
N GLU A 26 -7.09 13.98 -8.47
CA GLU A 26 -8.15 14.95 -8.79
C GLU A 26 -7.62 16.23 -9.47
N THR A 27 -6.39 16.62 -9.15
CA THR A 27 -5.83 17.92 -9.57
C THR A 27 -4.73 17.83 -10.63
N ARG A 28 -4.12 16.65 -10.80
CA ARG A 28 -3.17 16.29 -11.86
C ARG A 28 -3.68 15.01 -12.55
N PRO A 29 -4.70 15.13 -13.42
CA PRO A 29 -5.38 13.98 -14.00
C PRO A 29 -4.53 13.19 -15.00
N GLU A 30 -3.40 13.73 -15.46
CA GLU A 30 -2.49 13.05 -16.38
C GLU A 30 -1.03 13.15 -15.85
N PRO A 31 -0.28 12.03 -15.79
CA PRO A 31 -0.76 10.66 -16.01
C PRO A 31 -1.72 10.24 -14.90
N ARG A 32 -2.82 9.56 -15.27
CA ARG A 32 -3.77 9.02 -14.28
C ARG A 32 -3.04 8.10 -13.32
N LEU A 33 -3.42 8.11 -12.04
CA LEU A 33 -2.98 7.12 -11.03
C LEU A 33 -3.98 5.97 -10.90
N LEU A 34 -5.22 6.19 -11.32
CA LEU A 34 -6.27 5.20 -11.23
C LEU A 34 -6.82 4.84 -12.61
N PRO A 35 -7.32 3.61 -12.80
CA PRO A 35 -7.99 3.20 -14.04
C PRO A 35 -9.17 4.12 -14.39
N ALA A 36 -9.51 4.22 -15.68
CA ALA A 36 -10.67 4.98 -16.12
C ALA A 36 -12.00 4.33 -15.70
N ASP A 37 -12.08 3.00 -15.75
CA ASP A 37 -13.28 2.25 -15.38
C ASP A 37 -13.57 2.38 -13.87
N PRO A 38 -14.73 2.92 -13.46
CA PRO A 38 -15.12 3.02 -12.06
C PRO A 38 -15.08 1.69 -11.29
N LYS A 39 -15.32 0.55 -11.95
CA LYS A 39 -15.24 -0.76 -11.28
C LYS A 39 -13.80 -1.10 -10.92
N HIS A 40 -12.87 -0.93 -11.85
CA HIS A 40 -11.44 -1.09 -11.57
C HIS A 40 -10.95 -0.08 -10.52
N ARG A 41 -11.41 1.18 -10.55
CA ARG A 41 -11.11 2.16 -9.49
C ARG A 41 -11.56 1.68 -8.11
N ALA A 42 -12.74 1.07 -8.02
CA ALA A 42 -13.24 0.52 -6.77
C ALA A 42 -12.34 -0.62 -6.25
N HIS A 43 -11.88 -1.50 -7.14
CA HIS A 43 -10.93 -2.56 -6.76
C HIS A 43 -9.58 -2.02 -6.30
N VAL A 44 -9.03 -1.00 -6.96
CA VAL A 44 -7.80 -0.33 -6.50
C VAL A 44 -8.00 0.22 -5.09
N ARG A 45 -9.12 0.92 -4.84
CA ARG A 45 -9.43 1.48 -3.51
C ARG A 45 -9.57 0.39 -2.44
N ILE A 46 -10.27 -0.70 -2.74
CA ILE A 46 -10.39 -1.85 -1.82
C ILE A 46 -9.01 -2.38 -1.43
N ILE A 47 -8.13 -2.61 -2.41
CA ILE A 47 -6.77 -3.12 -2.18
C ILE A 47 -5.96 -2.13 -1.32
N CYS A 48 -6.00 -0.84 -1.69
CA CYS A 48 -5.33 0.22 -0.93
C CYS A 48 -5.84 0.29 0.52
N ASP A 49 -7.14 0.20 0.75
CA ASP A 49 -7.73 0.31 2.09
C ASP A 49 -7.42 -0.91 2.95
N ILE A 50 -7.39 -2.12 2.38
CA ILE A 50 -6.95 -3.32 3.13
C ILE A 50 -5.52 -3.13 3.63
N ILE A 51 -4.62 -2.59 2.79
CA ILE A 51 -3.23 -2.34 3.18
C ILE A 51 -3.14 -1.18 4.19
N ALA A 52 -3.67 -0.02 3.83
CA ALA A 52 -3.50 1.22 4.57
C ALA A 52 -4.28 1.26 5.89
N SER A 53 -5.41 0.56 5.98
CA SER A 53 -6.25 0.52 7.18
C SER A 53 -6.18 -0.82 7.90
N GLY A 54 -6.11 -1.94 7.16
CA GLY A 54 -6.18 -3.29 7.72
C GLY A 54 -4.83 -3.90 8.11
N ILE A 55 -3.73 -3.46 7.50
CA ILE A 55 -2.38 -4.02 7.74
C ILE A 55 -1.47 -2.99 8.41
N GLN A 56 -1.22 -1.87 7.73
CA GLN A 56 -0.18 -0.91 8.09
C GLN A 56 -0.30 -0.36 9.52
N PRO A 57 -1.50 0.06 9.99
CA PRO A 57 -1.61 0.67 11.32
C PRO A 57 -1.28 -0.30 12.44
N LEU A 58 -1.51 -1.60 12.23
CA LEU A 58 -1.28 -2.65 13.23
C LEU A 58 0.19 -3.01 13.36
N GLN A 59 0.98 -2.82 12.30
CA GLN A 59 2.44 -3.02 12.31
C GLN A 59 3.24 -1.72 12.46
N ASN A 60 2.56 -0.56 12.49
CA ASN A 60 3.20 0.74 12.64
C ASN A 60 4.16 0.77 13.83
N LEU A 61 5.31 1.44 13.68
CA LEU A 61 6.37 1.52 14.69
C LEU A 61 5.84 1.89 16.08
N TYR A 62 4.91 2.85 16.16
CA TYR A 62 4.31 3.29 17.42
C TYR A 62 3.54 2.16 18.12
N VAL A 63 2.86 1.31 17.34
CA VAL A 63 2.09 0.17 17.86
C VAL A 63 3.01 -0.96 18.26
N ILE A 64 3.93 -1.39 17.38
CA ILE A 64 4.79 -2.55 17.65
C ILE A 64 5.75 -2.32 18.83
N GLN A 65 6.15 -1.06 19.09
CA GLN A 65 6.93 -0.71 20.29
C GLN A 65 6.17 -0.95 21.59
N LYS A 66 4.84 -0.94 21.58
CA LYS A 66 3.99 -1.23 22.74
C LYS A 66 3.78 -2.72 22.97
N ILE A 67 3.95 -3.55 21.93
CA ILE A 67 3.82 -5.02 22.02
C ILE A 67 5.01 -5.66 22.75
N GLY A 68 6.21 -5.09 22.61
CA GLY A 68 7.41 -5.59 23.29
C GLY A 68 8.04 -6.80 22.58
N ALA A 69 8.25 -7.89 23.32
CA ALA A 69 9.01 -9.06 22.82
C ALA A 69 8.32 -9.78 21.64
N GLU A 70 6.99 -9.73 21.56
CA GLU A 70 6.21 -10.43 20.53
C GLU A 70 5.95 -9.58 19.28
N LYS A 71 6.64 -8.44 19.13
CA LYS A 71 6.44 -7.49 18.01
C LYS A 71 6.50 -8.13 16.63
N VAL A 72 7.38 -9.13 16.45
CA VAL A 72 7.58 -9.82 15.17
C VAL A 72 6.40 -10.73 14.87
N GLN A 73 5.98 -11.55 15.84
CA GLN A 73 4.83 -12.44 15.71
C GLN A 73 3.54 -11.65 15.48
N TRP A 74 3.39 -10.52 16.18
CA TRP A 74 2.28 -9.59 15.99
C TRP A 74 2.22 -9.05 14.56
N ALA A 75 3.33 -8.48 14.06
CA ALA A 75 3.39 -7.96 12.71
C ALA A 75 3.09 -9.05 11.66
N GLN A 76 3.73 -10.22 11.79
CA GLN A 76 3.49 -11.38 10.92
C GLN A 76 2.02 -11.80 10.90
N HIS A 77 1.37 -11.86 12.06
CA HIS A 77 -0.03 -12.25 12.15
C HIS A 77 -0.94 -11.32 11.34
N PHE A 78 -0.82 -10.01 11.51
CA PHE A 78 -1.68 -9.04 10.82
C PHE A 78 -1.31 -8.86 9.34
N ILE A 79 -0.04 -8.99 8.99
CA ILE A 79 0.38 -9.07 7.59
C ILE A 79 -0.27 -10.30 6.94
N ASN A 80 -0.07 -11.51 7.47
CA ASN A 80 -0.62 -12.73 6.89
C ASN A 80 -2.14 -12.66 6.74
N ARG A 81 -2.85 -12.20 7.78
CA ARG A 81 -4.31 -12.01 7.75
C ARG A 81 -4.76 -11.05 6.65
N GLY A 82 -4.04 -9.95 6.45
CA GLY A 82 -4.36 -8.99 5.39
C GLY A 82 -4.12 -9.57 4.00
N PHE A 83 -3.04 -10.34 3.83
CA PHE A 83 -2.74 -11.02 2.57
C PHE A 83 -3.73 -12.15 2.27
N GLU A 84 -4.20 -12.90 3.27
CA GLU A 84 -5.29 -13.88 3.13
C GLU A 84 -6.57 -13.22 2.60
N ALA A 85 -6.85 -11.97 2.97
CA ALA A 85 -7.98 -11.20 2.44
C ALA A 85 -7.71 -10.63 1.04
N LEU A 86 -6.47 -10.22 0.73
CA LEU A 86 -6.09 -9.67 -0.57
C LEU A 86 -6.03 -10.73 -1.68
N GLU A 87 -5.53 -11.93 -1.38
CA GLU A 87 -5.30 -12.99 -2.36
C GLU A 87 -6.53 -13.34 -3.24
N PRO A 88 -7.74 -13.55 -2.69
CA PRO A 88 -8.91 -13.84 -3.53
C PRO A 88 -9.33 -12.65 -4.42
N ILE A 89 -9.06 -11.42 -3.98
CA ILE A 89 -9.34 -10.21 -4.78
C ILE A 89 -8.37 -10.16 -5.95
N LEU A 90 -7.07 -10.33 -5.68
CA LEU A 90 -6.03 -10.32 -6.71
C LEU A 90 -6.23 -11.41 -7.75
N LYS A 91 -6.71 -12.61 -7.36
CA LYS A 91 -7.07 -13.68 -8.30
C LYS A 91 -8.14 -13.25 -9.32
N GLN A 92 -8.96 -12.26 -9.00
CA GLN A 92 -10.04 -11.77 -9.86
C GLN A 92 -9.67 -10.50 -10.61
N THR A 93 -8.80 -9.66 -10.04
CA THR A 93 -8.53 -8.31 -10.56
C THR A 93 -7.17 -8.17 -11.23
N ALA A 94 -6.20 -9.00 -10.88
CA ALA A 94 -4.82 -8.81 -11.29
C ALA A 94 -4.58 -9.21 -12.76
N GLY A 95 -3.78 -8.38 -13.43
CA GLY A 95 -3.14 -8.68 -14.72
C GLY A 95 -1.63 -8.54 -14.55
N LYS A 96 -1.01 -7.61 -15.28
CA LYS A 96 0.37 -7.15 -15.05
C LYS A 96 0.53 -6.48 -13.69
N TYR A 97 -0.51 -5.82 -13.20
CA TYR A 97 -0.56 -5.15 -11.90
C TYR A 97 -1.70 -5.71 -11.03
N CYS A 98 -1.87 -5.18 -9.82
CA CYS A 98 -2.93 -5.61 -8.89
C CYS A 98 -4.35 -5.46 -9.46
N VAL A 99 -4.54 -4.52 -10.40
CA VAL A 99 -5.79 -4.33 -11.15
C VAL A 99 -5.44 -4.11 -12.63
N GLY A 100 -5.71 -5.11 -13.46
CA GLY A 100 -5.51 -5.05 -14.91
C GLY A 100 -4.05 -4.90 -15.37
N ASP A 101 -3.89 -4.50 -16.63
CA ASP A 101 -2.60 -4.45 -17.34
C ASP A 101 -2.09 -3.02 -17.62
N GLU A 102 -2.98 -2.02 -17.49
CA GLU A 102 -2.73 -0.66 -17.95
C GLU A 102 -2.48 0.30 -16.81
N TYR A 103 -1.29 0.93 -16.84
CA TYR A 103 -1.00 2.21 -16.20
C TYR A 103 -0.21 3.06 -17.18
N GLU A 104 -0.55 4.35 -17.33
CA GLU A 104 0.26 5.26 -18.13
C GLU A 104 1.54 5.62 -17.34
N ALA A 105 2.59 4.84 -17.61
CA ALA A 105 4.02 5.15 -17.61
C ALA A 105 4.62 6.11 -16.55
N GLU A 106 4.21 6.12 -15.28
CA GLU A 106 5.13 6.47 -14.15
C GLU A 106 4.65 6.00 -12.76
N GLN A 107 3.69 5.08 -12.72
CA GLN A 107 2.97 4.74 -11.50
C GLN A 107 3.71 3.82 -10.51
N ASP A 108 4.83 3.23 -10.93
CA ASP A 108 5.66 2.41 -10.04
C ASP A 108 6.26 3.21 -8.87
N ARG A 109 6.20 4.56 -8.87
CA ARG A 109 6.68 5.40 -7.75
C ARG A 109 5.63 5.79 -6.72
N VAL A 110 4.35 5.91 -7.08
CA VAL A 110 3.30 6.30 -6.10
C VAL A 110 2.84 5.09 -5.28
N LEU A 111 2.83 3.91 -5.90
CA LEU A 111 2.76 2.64 -5.17
C LEU A 111 4.07 2.34 -4.42
N LEU A 112 5.18 3.00 -4.75
CA LEU A 112 6.44 2.84 -4.02
C LEU A 112 6.42 3.47 -2.61
N GLU A 113 5.62 4.51 -2.38
CA GLU A 113 5.43 5.01 -1.01
C GLU A 113 4.50 4.09 -0.20
N LEU A 114 3.56 3.40 -0.86
CA LEU A 114 2.89 2.25 -0.26
C LEU A 114 3.86 1.06 -0.10
N ASN A 115 4.95 0.99 -0.87
CA ASN A 115 6.08 0.09 -0.64
C ASN A 115 6.93 0.44 0.59
N GLU A 116 6.80 1.60 1.25
CA GLU A 116 7.39 1.69 2.60
C GLU A 116 6.63 0.84 3.62
N ALA A 117 5.39 0.44 3.30
CA ALA A 117 4.66 -0.64 3.97
C ALA A 117 4.69 -1.99 3.21
N ALA A 118 5.15 -2.01 1.96
CA ALA A 118 5.09 -3.16 1.04
C ALA A 118 6.35 -3.33 0.17
N GLY A 119 7.55 -3.06 0.70
CA GLY A 119 8.83 -2.89 -0.02
C GLY A 119 9.39 -4.08 -0.78
N VAL A 120 8.56 -5.05 -1.17
CA VAL A 120 8.99 -6.30 -1.75
C VAL A 120 8.05 -6.85 -2.83
N ILE A 121 6.94 -6.20 -3.17
CA ILE A 121 5.90 -6.92 -3.95
C ILE A 121 6.06 -6.82 -5.47
N SER A 122 6.73 -5.81 -6.04
CA SER A 122 6.76 -5.67 -7.51
C SER A 122 7.88 -6.39 -8.25
N GLN A 123 8.80 -7.10 -7.58
CA GLN A 123 9.89 -7.83 -8.27
C GLN A 123 10.10 -9.29 -7.83
N HIS A 124 9.27 -9.83 -6.93
CA HIS A 124 9.56 -11.11 -6.28
C HIS A 124 8.29 -11.92 -6.00
N THR A 125 8.40 -13.25 -6.14
CA THR A 125 7.35 -14.24 -5.83
C THR A 125 6.98 -14.21 -4.33
N PRO A 126 5.81 -14.72 -3.91
CA PRO A 126 5.37 -14.71 -2.50
C PRO A 126 6.38 -15.33 -1.51
N HIS A 127 7.23 -16.24 -1.98
CA HIS A 127 8.29 -16.86 -1.18
C HIS A 127 9.51 -15.94 -0.99
N GLU A 128 9.88 -15.17 -2.02
CA GLU A 128 10.99 -14.23 -2.02
C GLU A 128 10.64 -12.96 -1.23
N GLN A 129 9.36 -12.57 -1.25
CA GLN A 129 8.79 -11.48 -0.44
C GLN A 129 9.06 -11.67 1.07
N ARG A 130 8.93 -12.91 1.51
CA ARG A 130 9.14 -13.33 2.90
C ARG A 130 10.61 -13.24 3.33
N ASN A 131 11.56 -13.54 2.43
CA ASN A 131 12.98 -13.60 2.77
C ASN A 131 13.64 -12.21 2.84
N PHE A 132 13.21 -11.26 2.02
CA PHE A 132 13.71 -9.87 2.07
C PHE A 132 13.26 -9.16 3.35
N TYR A 133 12.01 -9.35 3.79
CA TYR A 133 11.49 -8.76 5.03
C TYR A 133 12.30 -9.21 6.26
N TYR A 134 12.73 -10.47 6.31
CA TYR A 134 13.59 -10.96 7.40
C TYR A 134 15.02 -10.39 7.38
N ALA A 135 15.53 -10.00 6.22
CA ALA A 135 16.88 -9.45 6.08
C ALA A 135 16.99 -7.97 6.46
N THR A 136 15.89 -7.21 6.46
CA THR A 136 15.88 -5.77 6.76
C THR A 136 15.51 -5.45 8.21
N VAL A 137 14.99 -6.44 8.95
CA VAL A 137 14.50 -6.28 10.34
C VAL A 137 15.38 -7.03 11.37
N ALA A 138 16.46 -7.68 10.90
CA ALA A 138 17.57 -8.17 11.71
C ALA A 138 18.73 -7.16 11.66
#